data_AF-A0A8K0CXC1-F1
#
_entry.id   AF-A0A8K0CXC1-F1
#
_cell.length_a   1.000
_cell.length_b   1.000
_cell.length_c   1.000
_cell.angle_alpha   90.00
_cell.angle_beta   90.00
_cell.angle_gamma   90.00
#
_symmetry.space_group_name_H-M   'P 1'
#
loop_
_entity.id
_entity.type
_entity.pdbx_description
1 polymer ?
#
loop_
_entity_poly.entity_id
_entity_poly.type
_entity_poly.pdbx_seq_one_letter_code
_entity_poly.pdbx_strand_id
1 'polypeptide(L)'
;MAEHLRQIVNKQISDHYLGPSIQNELINLLGSKVCNEIKLRVKTSEYFLILLDGIPDNGHDEQLTLTLRIVDITDKAAARIEEYFVTFVHITSKTGLSLTKELKHQINI
;
A
#
# COMPACT_ATOMS: atom_id res chain seq x y z
N MET A 1 -11.19 21.07 -15.47
CA MET A 1 -10.03 20.22 -15.78
C MET A 1 -9.27 20.69 -17.03
N ALA A 2 -9.90 20.71 -18.22
CA ALA A 2 -9.24 21.17 -19.45
C ALA A 2 -8.65 22.60 -19.36
N GLU A 3 -9.40 23.54 -18.78
CA GLU A 3 -8.93 24.91 -18.57
C GLU A 3 -7.74 25.00 -17.59
N HIS A 4 -7.71 24.16 -16.56
CA HIS A 4 -6.59 24.09 -15.63
C HIS A 4 -5.33 23.55 -16.32
N LEU A 5 -5.47 22.48 -17.12
CA LEU A 5 -4.37 21.95 -17.94
C LEU A 5 -3.85 23.00 -18.93
N ARG A 6 -4.75 23.76 -19.57
CA ARG A 6 -4.38 24.88 -20.45
C ARG A 6 -3.52 25.91 -19.73
N GLN A 7 -3.89 26.29 -18.50
CA GLN A 7 -3.15 27.24 -17.68
C GLN A 7 -1.77 26.72 -17.28
N ILE A 8 -1.64 25.43 -16.95
CA ILE A 8 -0.34 24.79 -16.66
C ILE A 8 0.57 24.82 -17.89
N VAL A 9 0.07 24.37 -19.05
CA VAL A 9 0.85 24.33 -20.30
C VAL A 9 1.30 25.73 -20.71
N ASN A 10 0.43 26.73 -20.55
CA ASN A 10 0.74 28.12 -20.84
C ASN A 10 1.52 28.84 -19.71
N LYS A 11 1.95 28.12 -18.66
CA LYS A 11 2.70 28.65 -17.49
C LYS A 11 2.00 29.82 -16.78
N GLN A 12 0.68 29.82 -16.78
CA GLN A 12 -0.15 30.85 -16.13
C GLN A 12 -0.31 30.59 -14.62
N ILE A 13 -0.10 29.34 -14.19
CA ILE A 13 -0.08 28.93 -12.79
C ILE A 13 1.18 28.10 -12.52
N SER A 14 1.78 28.30 -11.34
CA SER A 14 2.96 27.54 -10.87
C SER A 14 2.58 26.46 -9.85
N ASP A 15 1.55 26.72 -9.05
CA ASP A 15 1.04 25.78 -8.06
C ASP A 15 -0.12 24.98 -8.64
N HIS A 16 0.14 23.72 -8.95
CA HIS A 16 -0.84 22.82 -9.55
C HIS A 16 -0.55 21.36 -9.18
N TYR A 17 -1.56 20.49 -9.28
CA TYR A 17 -1.44 19.09 -8.85
C TYR A 17 -0.45 18.25 -9.69
N LEU A 18 -0.06 18.72 -10.88
CA LEU A 18 1.04 18.12 -11.67
C LEU A 18 2.43 18.55 -11.19
N GLY A 19 2.53 19.51 -10.27
CA GLY A 19 3.79 19.96 -9.70
C GLY A 19 4.26 18.99 -8.63
N PRO A 20 5.58 18.77 -8.47
CA PRO A 20 6.12 17.68 -7.65
C PRO A 20 5.64 17.73 -6.19
N SER A 21 5.53 18.92 -5.60
CA SER A 21 5.07 19.08 -4.22
C SER A 21 3.63 18.60 -4.01
N ILE A 22 2.69 19.16 -4.79
CA ILE A 22 1.26 18.83 -4.65
C ILE A 22 1.00 17.39 -5.12
N GLN A 23 1.69 16.92 -6.17
CA GLN A 23 1.58 15.55 -6.64
C GLN A 23 1.99 14.56 -5.54
N ASN A 24 3.14 14.75 -4.90
CA ASN A 24 3.61 13.86 -3.85
C ASN A 24 2.68 13.90 -2.63
N GLU A 25 2.17 15.08 -2.26
CA GLU A 25 1.19 15.20 -1.18
C GLU A 25 -0.09 14.41 -1.50
N LEU A 26 -0.64 14.56 -2.71
CA LEU A 26 -1.83 13.82 -3.13
C LEU A 26 -1.59 12.31 -3.14
N ILE A 27 -0.45 11.85 -3.67
CA ILE A 27 -0.07 10.44 -3.67
C ILE A 27 0.00 9.92 -2.23
N ASN A 28 0.63 10.66 -1.32
CA ASN A 28 0.76 10.26 0.09
C ASN A 28 -0.59 10.22 0.80
N LEU A 29 -1.46 11.22 0.58
CA LEU A 29 -2.81 11.27 1.17
C LEU A 29 -3.68 10.11 0.67
N LEU A 30 -3.69 9.87 -0.64
CA LEU A 30 -4.45 8.78 -1.24
C LEU A 30 -3.93 7.41 -0.81
N GLY A 31 -2.60 7.21 -0.86
CA GLY A 31 -1.95 5.99 -0.41
C GLY A 31 -2.24 5.70 1.06
N SER A 32 -2.12 6.71 1.93
CA SER A 32 -2.45 6.56 3.35
C SER A 32 -3.91 6.20 3.57
N LYS A 33 -4.84 6.84 2.84
CA LYS A 33 -6.27 6.55 2.97
C LYS A 33 -6.58 5.11 2.54
N VAL A 34 -6.05 4.67 1.40
CA VAL A 34 -6.23 3.30 0.90
C VAL A 34 -5.63 2.28 1.89
N CYS A 35 -4.40 2.49 2.36
CA CYS A 35 -3.76 1.61 3.33
C CYS A 35 -4.53 1.51 4.65
N ASN A 36 -5.10 2.62 5.13
CA ASN A 36 -5.92 2.62 6.35
C ASN A 36 -7.23 1.83 6.16
N GLU A 37 -7.87 1.94 5.00
CA GLU A 37 -9.07 1.13 4.71
C GLU A 37 -8.75 -0.36 4.61
N ILE A 38 -7.62 -0.73 3.97
CA ILE A 38 -7.15 -2.12 3.93
C ILE A 38 -6.93 -2.66 5.36
N LYS A 39 -6.23 -1.88 6.21
CA LYS A 39 -5.99 -2.24 7.61
C LYS A 39 -7.30 -2.42 8.37
N LEU A 40 -8.27 -1.53 8.17
CA LEU A 40 -9.58 -1.63 8.81
C LEU A 40 -10.28 -2.94 8.41
N ARG A 41 -10.36 -3.24 7.10
CA ARG A 41 -10.96 -4.47 6.58
C ARG A 41 -10.32 -5.73 7.15
N VAL A 42 -8.99 -5.75 7.25
CA VAL A 42 -8.23 -6.86 7.82
C VAL A 42 -8.53 -7.02 9.31
N LYS A 43 -8.58 -5.93 10.08
CA LYS A 43 -8.91 -5.97 11.51
C LYS A 43 -10.35 -6.41 11.79
N THR A 44 -11.28 -6.13 10.89
CA THR A 44 -12.69 -6.52 11.02
C THR A 44 -12.99 -7.91 10.46
N SER A 45 -12.07 -8.50 9.70
CA SER A 45 -12.24 -9.84 9.14
C SER A 45 -12.01 -10.91 10.20
N GLU A 46 -12.81 -11.98 10.16
CA GLU A 46 -12.59 -13.16 11.01
C GLU A 46 -11.35 -13.96 10.58
N TYR A 47 -11.01 -13.91 9.28
CA TYR A 47 -9.90 -14.65 8.70
C TYR A 47 -9.03 -13.73 7.86
N PHE A 48 -7.72 -13.78 8.11
CA PHE A 48 -6.73 -13.08 7.29
C PHE A 48 -5.47 -13.92 7.13
N LEU A 49 -4.72 -13.62 6.07
CA LEU A 49 -3.44 -14.22 5.74
C LEU A 49 -2.46 -13.11 5.34
N ILE A 50 -1.23 -13.22 5.85
CA ILE A 50 -0.11 -12.38 5.45
C ILE A 50 0.73 -13.16 4.45
N LEU A 51 0.91 -12.60 3.25
CA LEU A 51 1.75 -13.12 2.20
C LEU A 51 2.99 -12.23 2.07
N LEU A 52 4.17 -12.85 2.15
CA LEU A 52 5.46 -12.23 1.88
C LEU A 52 6.09 -12.96 0.70
N ASP A 53 6.22 -12.30 -0.45
CA ASP A 53 6.83 -12.88 -1.64
C ASP A 53 8.08 -12.11 -2.05
N GLY A 54 9.18 -12.82 -2.26
CA GLY A 54 10.50 -12.24 -2.45
C GLY A 54 10.92 -12.24 -3.90
N ILE A 55 11.31 -11.07 -4.40
CA ILE A 55 11.98 -10.94 -5.69
C ILE A 55 13.48 -10.87 -5.37
N PRO A 56 14.31 -11.80 -5.89
CA PRO A 56 15.75 -11.69 -5.70
C PRO A 56 16.25 -10.47 -6.47
N ASP A 57 16.58 -9.40 -5.73
CA ASP A 57 17.35 -8.28 -6.27
C ASP A 57 18.83 -8.72 -6.36
N ASN A 58 19.53 -8.27 -7.39
CA ASN A 58 20.96 -8.51 -7.59
C ASN A 58 21.83 -7.74 -6.57
N GLY A 59 21.24 -6.78 -5.84
CA GLY A 59 21.83 -6.16 -4.65
C GLY A 59 21.56 -7.02 -3.41
N HIS A 60 22.47 -7.07 -2.44
CA HIS A 60 22.39 -7.93 -1.26
C HIS A 60 21.22 -7.60 -0.28
N ASP A 61 20.31 -6.71 -0.68
CA ASP A 61 19.11 -6.32 0.05
C ASP A 61 17.89 -6.97 -0.61
N GLU A 62 17.27 -7.90 0.08
CA GLU A 62 16.08 -8.56 -0.46
C GLU A 62 14.84 -7.68 -0.23
N GLN A 63 14.10 -7.47 -1.32
CA GLN A 63 12.81 -6.80 -1.29
C GLN A 63 11.69 -7.84 -1.32
N LEU A 64 10.82 -7.81 -0.32
CA LEU A 64 9.62 -8.61 -0.25
C LEU A 64 8.40 -7.75 -0.58
N THR A 65 7.43 -8.32 -1.29
CA THR A 65 6.09 -7.76 -1.40
C THR A 65 5.26 -8.21 -0.22
N LEU A 66 4.56 -7.27 0.42
CA LEU A 66 3.61 -7.56 1.48
C LEU A 66 2.20 -7.46 0.93
N THR A 67 1.51 -8.60 0.93
CA THR A 67 0.12 -8.73 0.50
C THR A 67 -0.72 -9.30 1.63
N LEU A 68 -1.89 -8.70 1.86
CA LEU A 68 -2.88 -9.17 2.83
C LEU A 68 -4.05 -9.80 2.09
N ARG A 69 -4.46 -10.98 2.53
CA ARG A 69 -5.63 -11.68 1.99
C ARG A 69 -6.64 -11.89 3.10
N ILE A 70 -7.91 -11.62 2.84
CA ILE A 70 -9.01 -11.80 3.80
C ILE A 70 -10.14 -12.60 3.20
N VAL A 71 -10.96 -13.20 4.07
CA VAL A 71 -12.24 -13.78 3.69
C VAL A 71 -13.35 -12.82 4.10
N ASP A 72 -13.91 -12.12 3.13
CA ASP A 72 -15.08 -11.27 3.31
C ASP A 72 -16.34 -12.13 3.37
N ILE A 73 -16.92 -12.22 4.56
CA ILE A 73 -18.17 -12.93 4.86
C ILE A 73 -19.31 -11.97 5.21
N THR A 74 -19.17 -10.69 4.85
CA THR A 74 -20.18 -9.66 5.16
C THR A 74 -21.52 -10.00 4.48
N ASP A 75 -21.46 -10.59 3.28
CA ASP A 75 -22.61 -11.23 2.65
C ASP A 75 -22.74 -12.67 3.15
N LYS A 76 -23.80 -12.96 3.90
CA LYS A 76 -24.09 -14.29 4.45
C LYS A 76 -24.40 -15.33 3.36
N ALA A 77 -24.70 -14.89 2.14
CA ALA A 77 -25.00 -15.79 1.03
C ALA A 77 -23.73 -16.34 0.35
N ALA A 78 -22.62 -15.62 0.40
CA ALA A 78 -21.38 -16.04 -0.25
C ALA A 78 -20.13 -15.40 0.38
N ALA A 79 -19.16 -16.25 0.71
CA ALA A 79 -17.83 -15.79 1.10
C ALA A 79 -17.03 -15.36 -0.14
N ARG A 80 -16.28 -14.27 -0.04
CA ARG A 80 -15.37 -13.76 -1.07
C ARG A 80 -13.95 -13.65 -0.53
N ILE A 81 -12.97 -14.02 -1.34
CA ILE A 81 -11.57 -13.74 -1.04
C ILE A 81 -11.22 -12.36 -1.61
N GLU A 82 -10.71 -11.48 -0.75
CA GLU A 82 -10.15 -10.20 -1.15
C GLU A 82 -8.65 -10.20 -0.89
N GLU A 83 -7.87 -9.65 -1.83
CA GLU A 83 -6.42 -9.57 -1.76
C GLU A 83 -5.94 -8.14 -1.97
N TYR A 84 -5.00 -7.71 -1.13
CA TYR A 84 -4.57 -6.33 -1.01
C TYR A 84 -3.05 -6.26 -0.99
N PHE A 85 -2.47 -5.64 -2.01
CA PHE A 85 -1.09 -5.20 -1.94
C PHE A 85 -0.98 -4.05 -0.94
N VAL A 86 -0.03 -4.14 0.00
CA VAL A 86 0.18 -3.11 1.03
C VAL A 86 1.40 -2.27 0.71
N THR A 87 2.57 -2.91 0.61
CA THR A 87 3.84 -2.22 0.37
C THR A 87 4.93 -3.22 0.00
N PHE A 88 6.07 -2.69 -0.43
CA PHE A 88 7.34 -3.40 -0.41
C PHE A 88 7.99 -3.29 0.97
N VAL A 89 8.72 -4.33 1.32
CA VAL A 89 9.39 -4.51 2.59
C VAL A 89 10.85 -4.85 2.31
N HIS A 90 11.76 -4.02 2.80
CA HIS A 90 13.19 -4.26 2.67
C HIS A 90 13.69 -5.02 3.90
N ILE A 91 14.31 -6.18 3.69
CA ILE A 91 14.84 -7.00 4.78
C ILE A 91 16.35 -7.12 4.68
N THR A 92 17.03 -6.88 5.80
CA THR A 92 18.47 -7.13 5.95
C THR A 92 18.76 -8.57 6.37
N SER A 93 17.72 -9.33 6.76
CA SER A 93 17.82 -10.70 7.23
C SER A 93 16.50 -11.45 7.05
N LYS A 94 16.58 -12.69 6.55
CA LYS A 94 15.46 -13.65 6.41
C LYS A 94 15.08 -14.38 7.71
N THR A 95 15.68 -14.02 8.84
CA THR A 95 15.33 -14.65 10.12
C THR A 95 13.88 -14.33 10.51
N GLY A 96 13.19 -15.27 11.15
CA GLY A 96 11.81 -15.06 11.59
C GLY A 96 11.65 -13.85 12.52
N LEU A 97 12.68 -13.53 13.33
CA LEU A 97 12.69 -12.34 14.18
C LEU A 97 12.72 -11.03 13.37
N SER A 98 13.57 -10.96 12.34
CA SER A 98 13.67 -9.80 11.44
C SER A 98 12.35 -9.56 10.72
N LEU A 99 11.81 -10.61 10.10
CA LEU A 99 10.52 -10.57 9.41
C LEU A 99 9.38 -10.15 10.33
N THR A 100 9.32 -10.70 11.55
CA THR A 100 8.26 -10.37 12.52
C THR A 100 8.34 -8.90 12.96
N LYS A 101 9.54 -8.36 13.19
CA LYS A 101 9.72 -6.95 13.56
C LYS A 101 9.21 -6.03 12.44
N GLU A 102 9.57 -6.34 11.21
CA GLU A 102 9.19 -5.54 10.06
C GLU A 102 7.68 -5.61 9.78
N LEU A 103 7.09 -6.81 9.85
CA LEU A 103 5.63 -6.99 9.75
C LEU A 103 4.87 -6.17 10.80
N LYS A 104 5.35 -6.17 12.06
CA LYS A 104 4.73 -5.36 13.12
C LYS A 104 4.81 -3.87 12.85
N HIS A 105 5.94 -3.40 12.31
CA HIS A 105 6.11 -2.00 11.92
C HIS A 105 5.11 -1.58 10.83
N GLN A 106 4.98 -2.40 9.78
CA GLN A 106 4.16 -2.06 8.62
C GLN A 106 2.66 -2.16 8.87
N ILE A 107 2.22 -3.26 9.51
CA ILE A 107 0.79 -3.58 9.56
C ILE A 107 0.13 -2.99 10.81
N ASN A 108 0.88 -2.68 11.88
CA ASN A 108 0.36 -2.14 13.16
C ASN A 108 -1.01 -2.74 13.54
N ILE A 109 -1.12 -4.08 13.44
CA ILE A 109 -2.32 -4.83 13.84
C ILE A 109 -2.42 -4.79 15.35
#